data_AF-A0A8T6IT70-F1
#
_entry.id   AF-A0A8T6IT70-F1
#
_cell.length_a   1.000
_cell.length_b   1.000
_cell.length_c   1.000
_cell.angle_alpha   90.00
_cell.angle_beta   90.00
_cell.angle_gamma   90.00
#
_symmetry.space_group_name_H-M   'P 1'
#
loop_
_entity.id
_entity.type
_entity.pdbx_description
1 polymer ?
#
loop_
_entity_poly.entity_id
_entity_poly.type
_entity_poly.pdbx_seq_one_letter_code
_entity_poly.pdbx_strand_id
1 'polypeptide(L)'
;MAQDDEQRTVAEYHETEYIEHYSSIVPHPATIHQYEQILPGSGERLLALVEREQEHRMRLENRLLNGQQLGRWFGFISSMTTIVVGAPVVTAGYELPGSAIAIAQ
;
A
#
# COMPACT_ATOMS: atom_id res chain seq x y z
N MET A 1 -6.46 -21.42 56.11
CA MET A 1 -7.46 -21.79 55.08
C MET A 1 -8.30 -20.60 54.61
N ALA A 2 -8.45 -19.52 55.38
CA ALA A 2 -9.22 -18.33 54.98
C ALA A 2 -8.43 -17.27 54.18
N GLN A 3 -7.11 -17.41 54.04
CA GLN A 3 -6.25 -16.41 53.38
C GLN A 3 -5.98 -16.72 51.90
N ASP A 4 -6.31 -17.93 51.47
CA ASP A 4 -6.21 -18.39 50.07
C ASP A 4 -7.47 -17.99 49.25
N ASP A 5 -8.61 -17.86 49.92
CA ASP A 5 -9.86 -17.40 49.30
C ASP A 5 -9.88 -15.89 49.04
N GLU A 6 -9.24 -15.08 49.90
CA GLU A 6 -9.10 -13.63 49.66
C GLU A 6 -8.17 -13.35 48.46
N GLN A 7 -7.17 -14.22 48.23
CA GLN A 7 -6.33 -14.18 47.04
C GLN A 7 -7.05 -14.65 45.77
N ARG A 8 -8.07 -15.50 45.91
CA ARG A 8 -8.94 -15.89 44.79
C ARG A 8 -9.90 -14.77 44.39
N THR A 9 -10.40 -13.99 45.35
CA THR A 9 -11.31 -12.86 45.07
C THR A 9 -10.61 -11.70 44.35
N VAL A 10 -9.30 -11.50 44.54
CA VAL A 10 -8.53 -10.46 43.82
C VAL A 10 -8.06 -10.90 42.43
N ALA A 11 -8.11 -12.20 42.12
CA ALA A 11 -7.74 -12.73 40.81
C ALA A 11 -8.90 -12.65 39.78
N GLU A 12 -10.12 -12.34 40.21
CA GLU A 12 -11.34 -12.39 39.38
C GLU A 12 -11.87 -11.01 38.96
N TYR A 13 -11.02 -9.99 38.90
CA TYR A 13 -11.41 -8.68 38.34
C TYR A 13 -10.34 -8.14 37.38
N HIS A 14 -9.79 -9.01 36.55
CA HIS A 14 -9.18 -8.57 35.29
C HIS A 14 -10.30 -8.42 34.26
N GLU A 15 -11.10 -7.35 34.40
CA GLU A 15 -11.90 -6.81 33.31
C GLU A 15 -10.89 -6.35 32.24
N THR A 16 -10.64 -7.22 31.28
CA THR A 16 -9.80 -6.91 30.13
C THR A 16 -10.58 -5.89 29.31
N GLU A 17 -10.28 -4.62 29.56
CA GLU A 17 -10.72 -3.51 28.72
C GLU A 17 -10.13 -3.75 27.33
N TYR A 18 -10.93 -4.41 26.49
CA TYR A 18 -10.55 -4.82 25.14
C TYR A 18 -10.56 -3.56 24.28
N ILE A 19 -9.45 -2.84 24.26
CA ILE A 19 -9.25 -1.68 23.38
C ILE A 19 -9.13 -2.25 21.95
N GLU A 20 -10.26 -2.41 21.27
CA GLU A 20 -10.31 -2.77 19.86
C GLU A 20 -9.70 -1.63 19.04
N HIS A 21 -8.41 -1.76 18.73
CA HIS A 21 -7.76 -0.92 17.75
C HIS A 21 -8.24 -1.32 16.34
N TYR A 22 -9.46 -0.94 16.01
CA TYR A 22 -10.04 -1.19 14.70
C TYR A 22 -9.58 -0.11 13.71
N SER A 23 -8.45 -0.38 13.04
CA SER A 23 -7.97 0.43 11.92
C SER A 23 -8.59 -0.09 10.62
N SER A 24 -9.85 0.24 10.42
CA SER A 24 -10.54 0.02 9.15
C SER A 24 -11.20 1.33 8.73
N ILE A 25 -11.30 1.54 7.43
CA ILE A 25 -12.01 2.69 6.83
C ILE A 25 -13.50 2.70 7.25
N VAL A 26 -14.03 1.53 7.63
CA VAL A 26 -15.39 1.36 8.15
C VAL A 26 -15.34 1.40 9.68
N PRO A 27 -16.17 2.23 10.34
CA PRO A 27 -16.32 2.22 11.79
C PRO A 27 -17.06 0.97 12.28
N HIS A 28 -16.90 0.61 13.56
CA HIS A 28 -17.53 -0.59 14.11
C HIS A 28 -19.07 -0.54 13.96
N PRO A 29 -19.74 -1.68 13.69
CA PRO A 29 -21.19 -1.71 13.49
C PRO A 29 -22.00 -1.11 14.64
N ALA A 30 -21.54 -1.31 15.88
CA ALA A 30 -22.17 -0.70 17.07
C ALA A 30 -22.13 0.84 17.01
N THR A 31 -21.02 1.41 16.54
CA THR A 31 -20.86 2.85 16.37
C THR A 31 -21.75 3.37 15.23
N ILE A 32 -21.86 2.63 14.12
CA ILE A 32 -22.77 2.97 13.01
C ILE A 32 -24.22 2.99 13.51
N HIS A 33 -24.61 2.01 14.34
CA HIS A 33 -25.96 1.93 14.90
C HIS A 33 -26.27 3.12 15.82
N GLN A 34 -25.30 3.56 16.63
CA GLN A 34 -25.45 4.76 17.47
C GLN A 34 -25.64 6.02 16.61
N TYR A 35 -24.87 6.18 15.53
CA TYR A 35 -25.06 7.30 14.61
C TYR A 35 -26.44 7.27 13.95
N GLU A 36 -26.92 6.09 13.54
CA GLU A 36 -28.24 5.92 12.93
C GLU A 36 -29.38 6.31 13.88
N GLN A 37 -29.25 6.02 15.17
CA GLN A 37 -30.21 6.42 16.20
C GLN A 37 -30.23 7.95 16.42
N ILE A 38 -29.07 8.61 16.33
CA ILE A 38 -28.95 10.06 16.51
C ILE A 38 -29.42 10.81 15.26
N LEU A 39 -29.04 10.31 14.09
CA LEU A 39 -29.36 10.87 12.79
C LEU A 39 -29.72 9.73 11.82
N PRO A 40 -31.03 9.52 11.56
CA PRO A 40 -31.48 8.51 10.61
C PRO A 40 -30.89 8.73 9.21
N GLY A 41 -30.47 7.65 8.56
CA GLY A 41 -29.79 7.63 7.27
C GLY A 41 -28.29 7.97 7.34
N SER A 42 -27.72 8.14 8.53
CA SER A 42 -26.28 8.39 8.67
C SER A 42 -25.45 7.13 8.40
N GLY A 43 -25.93 5.94 8.75
CA GLY A 43 -25.24 4.69 8.48
C GLY A 43 -25.06 4.44 6.99
N GLU A 44 -26.10 4.65 6.19
CA GLU A 44 -26.04 4.55 4.73
C GLU A 44 -25.06 5.58 4.14
N ARG A 45 -25.07 6.82 4.64
CA ARG A 45 -24.13 7.86 4.19
C ARG A 45 -22.68 7.52 4.53
N LEU A 46 -22.43 6.92 5.69
CA LEU A 46 -21.09 6.47 6.11
C LEU A 46 -20.60 5.33 5.22
N LEU A 47 -21.44 4.33 4.95
CA LEU A 47 -21.10 3.24 4.04
C LEU A 47 -20.87 3.74 2.61
N ALA A 48 -21.71 4.64 2.11
CA ALA A 48 -21.51 5.26 0.80
C ALA A 48 -20.22 6.11 0.74
N LEU A 49 -19.80 6.72 1.86
CA LEU A 49 -18.52 7.43 1.95
C LEU A 49 -17.34 6.45 1.87
N VAL A 50 -17.42 5.34 2.61
CA VAL A 50 -16.46 4.24 2.59
C VAL A 50 -16.28 3.69 1.19
N GLU A 51 -17.37 3.36 0.50
CA GLU A 51 -17.35 2.77 -0.83
C GLU A 51 -16.66 3.69 -1.84
N ARG A 52 -16.95 4.99 -1.77
CA ARG A 52 -16.29 6.00 -2.62
C ARG A 52 -14.79 6.09 -2.35
N GLU A 53 -14.37 6.01 -1.10
CA GLU A 53 -12.95 6.02 -0.74
C GLU A 53 -12.24 4.75 -1.23
N GLN A 54 -12.89 3.58 -1.11
CA GLN A 54 -12.37 2.32 -1.67
C GLN A 54 -12.25 2.38 -3.19
N GLU A 55 -13.28 2.87 -3.89
CA GLU A 55 -13.22 3.08 -5.33
C GLU A 55 -12.08 4.05 -5.72
N HIS A 56 -11.91 5.14 -4.99
CA HIS A 56 -10.87 6.11 -5.25
C HIS A 56 -9.47 5.48 -5.13
N ARG A 57 -9.23 4.72 -4.05
CA ARG A 57 -7.98 3.97 -3.85
C ARG A 57 -7.75 2.94 -4.96
N MET A 58 -8.75 2.15 -5.29
CA MET A 58 -8.66 1.16 -6.36
C MET A 58 -8.34 1.81 -7.72
N ARG A 59 -8.94 2.97 -8.02
CA ARG A 59 -8.63 3.74 -9.24
C ARG A 59 -7.18 4.23 -9.24
N LEU A 60 -6.65 4.69 -8.11
CA LEU A 60 -5.25 5.10 -7.99
C LEU A 60 -4.30 3.92 -8.16
N GLU A 61 -4.58 2.79 -7.51
CA GLU A 61 -3.79 1.56 -7.62
C GLU A 61 -3.76 1.07 -9.07
N ASN A 62 -4.91 1.02 -9.74
CA ASN A 62 -4.99 0.64 -11.16
C ASN A 62 -4.16 1.58 -12.07
N ARG A 63 -4.17 2.89 -11.80
CA ARG A 63 -3.32 3.85 -12.54
C ARG A 63 -1.83 3.61 -12.31
N LEU A 64 -1.44 3.32 -11.07
CA LEU A 64 -0.05 3.01 -10.73
C LEU A 64 0.41 1.71 -11.41
N LEU A 65 -0.42 0.67 -11.40
CA LEU A 65 -0.12 -0.59 -12.09
C LEU A 65 0.02 -0.39 -13.60
N ASN A 66 -0.90 0.35 -14.23
CA ASN A 66 -0.81 0.65 -15.66
C ASN A 66 0.41 1.51 -16.01
N GLY A 67 0.75 2.49 -15.18
CA GLY A 67 1.96 3.30 -15.32
C GLY A 67 3.25 2.48 -15.23
N GLN A 68 3.30 1.51 -14.31
CA GLN A 68 4.44 0.59 -14.19
C GLN A 68 4.62 -0.31 -15.43
N GLN A 69 3.51 -0.80 -16.00
CA GLN A 69 3.58 -1.61 -17.22
C GLN A 69 4.14 -0.80 -18.40
N LEU A 70 3.70 0.45 -18.56
CA LEU A 70 4.24 1.37 -19.58
C LEU A 70 5.74 1.63 -19.36
N GLY A 71 6.15 1.94 -18.12
CA GLY A 71 7.55 2.16 -17.76
C GLY A 71 8.45 0.95 -18.08
N ARG A 72 7.97 -0.27 -17.83
CA ARG A 72 8.70 -1.50 -18.16
C ARG A 72 8.96 -1.66 -19.66
N TRP A 73 7.99 -1.31 -20.49
CA TRP A 73 8.15 -1.35 -21.95
C TRP A 73 9.12 -0.29 -22.46
N PHE A 74 9.08 0.94 -21.94
CA PHE A 74 10.04 1.99 -22.31
C PHE A 74 11.48 1.61 -21.94
N GLY A 75 11.69 1.02 -20.76
CA GLY A 75 13.00 0.52 -20.34
C GLY A 75 13.50 -0.65 -21.20
N PHE A 76 12.61 -1.56 -21.58
CA PHE A 76 12.96 -2.67 -22.46
C PHE A 76 13.35 -2.19 -23.86
N ILE A 77 12.59 -1.26 -24.45
CA ILE A 77 12.87 -0.72 -25.79
C ILE A 77 14.16 0.10 -25.80
N SER A 78 14.43 0.91 -24.77
CA SER A 78 15.67 1.69 -24.69
C SER A 78 16.90 0.79 -24.57
N SER A 79 16.84 -0.26 -23.75
CA SER A 79 17.87 -1.28 -23.63
C SER A 79 18.13 -1.99 -24.96
N MET A 80 17.07 -2.44 -25.64
CA MET A 80 17.21 -3.14 -26.92
C MET A 80 17.79 -2.23 -28.01
N THR A 81 17.38 -0.97 -28.06
CA THR A 81 17.92 0.02 -29.00
C THR A 81 19.41 0.26 -28.75
N THR A 82 19.83 0.35 -27.49
CA THR A 82 21.24 0.54 -27.13
C THR A 82 22.10 -0.64 -27.61
N ILE A 83 21.61 -1.87 -27.48
CA ILE A 83 22.32 -3.06 -27.96
C ILE A 83 22.37 -3.10 -29.49
N VAL A 84 21.24 -2.82 -30.16
CA VAL A 84 21.13 -2.84 -31.62
C VAL A 84 21.95 -1.74 -32.29
N VAL A 85 22.07 -0.56 -31.68
CA VAL A 85 22.90 0.53 -32.21
C VAL A 85 24.36 0.36 -31.80
N GLY A 86 24.63 -0.11 -30.59
CA GLY A 86 25.98 -0.32 -30.09
C GLY A 86 26.74 -1.42 -30.81
N ALA A 87 26.10 -2.55 -31.10
CA ALA A 87 26.78 -3.70 -31.73
C ALA A 87 27.36 -3.38 -33.13
N PRO A 88 26.62 -2.75 -34.06
CA PRO A 88 27.15 -2.32 -35.35
C PRO A 88 28.28 -1.30 -35.22
N VAL A 89 28.16 -0.34 -34.29
CA VAL A 89 29.17 0.71 -34.06
C VAL A 89 30.51 0.10 -33.64
N VAL A 90 30.49 -0.91 -32.77
CA VAL A 90 31.70 -1.64 -32.35
C VAL A 90 32.33 -2.42 -33.51
N THR A 91 31.50 -3.03 -34.37
CA THR A 91 31.99 -3.84 -35.50
C THR A 91 32.41 -3.03 -36.73
N ALA A 92 31.87 -1.82 -36.91
CA ALA A 92 32.17 -0.96 -38.05
C ALA A 92 33.50 -0.20 -37.90
N GLY A 93 34.22 -0.39 -36.78
CA GLY A 93 35.57 0.16 -36.60
C GLY A 93 35.62 1.69 -36.54
N TYR A 94 34.50 2.36 -36.25
CA TYR A 94 34.55 3.76 -35.85
C TYR A 94 35.20 3.80 -34.49
N GLU A 95 36.37 4.42 -34.40
CA GLU A 95 37.11 4.75 -33.18
C GLU A 95 36.35 5.78 -32.31
N LEU A 96 35.03 5.59 -32.13
CA LEU A 96 34.22 6.38 -31.23
C LEU A 96 34.74 6.09 -29.81
N PRO A 97 35.27 7.10 -29.12
CA PRO A 97 36.36 6.94 -28.18
C PRO A 97 35.86 6.49 -26.80
N GLY A 98 35.41 5.24 -26.69
CA GLY A 98 35.27 4.58 -25.38
C GLY A 98 36.63 4.28 -24.75
N SER A 99 37.67 4.11 -25.57
CA SER A 99 39.05 3.89 -25.13
C SER A 99 39.76 5.17 -24.65
N ALA A 100 39.37 6.37 -25.10
CA ALA A 100 40.07 7.59 -24.71
C ALA A 100 39.85 7.96 -23.22
N ILE A 101 38.73 7.54 -22.62
CA ILE A 101 38.47 7.77 -21.19
C ILE A 101 39.32 6.80 -20.32
N ALA A 102 39.61 5.59 -20.82
CA ALA A 102 40.35 4.58 -20.09
C ALA A 102 41.87 4.81 -20.06
N ILE A 103 42.43 5.57 -21.01
CA ILE A 103 43.87 5.85 -21.11
C ILE A 103 44.23 7.20 -20.45
N ALA A 104 43.25 7.93 -19.91
CA ALA A 104 43.43 9.24 -19.27
C ALA A 104 43.59 9.17 -17.73
N GLN A 105 44.06 8.04 -17.18
CA GLN A 105 44.43 7.89 -15.76
C GLN A 105 45.84 7.30 -15.63
#